data_AF-A0A961LFC3-F1
#
_entry.id   AF-A0A961LFC3-F1
#
_cell.length_a   1.000
_cell.length_b   1.000
_cell.length_c   1.000
_cell.angle_alpha   90.00
_cell.angle_beta   90.00
_cell.angle_gamma   90.00
#
_symmetry.space_group_name_H-M   'P 1'
#
loop_
_entity.id
_entity.type
_entity.pdbx_description
1 polymer ?
#
loop_
_entity_poly.entity_id
_entity_poly.type
_entity_poly.pdbx_seq_one_letter_code
_entity_poly.pdbx_strand_id
1 'polypeptide(L)'
;MTPSREEELEDLAEKARCKLTTYDALPLSIRTILDRLGDLGGNPRPSYEVKPASTMPYEKAYTSGDERKIYLSDITYEEALREDNNRRFIVAHEVAHIILNHKGVRAKHNDLDLRRQAGVRGAARDENEANYLAAALLIPRTVVDGLRSPEDIARLCGVPLRVAQIRAESANRLQRRSNGGLRTIPDRTQSLMNELFLAAGLPPRFGKPAAVPRGMSADIRRAEAALQGYLPDACPTCGHCRLVKDGGCRTCTLCGDSDCF
;
A
#
# COMPACT_ATOMS: atom_id res chain seq x y z
N MET A 1 20.15 3.95 -12.15
CA MET A 1 19.00 3.08 -12.48
C MET A 1 17.74 3.87 -12.22
N THR A 2 16.82 3.92 -13.18
CA THR A 2 15.48 4.50 -12.94
C THR A 2 14.70 3.57 -12.01
N PRO A 3 14.01 4.09 -10.99
CA PRO A 3 13.17 3.26 -10.12
C PRO A 3 12.08 2.58 -10.95
N SER A 4 11.75 1.34 -10.58
CA SER A 4 10.61 0.64 -11.17
C SER A 4 9.30 1.26 -10.73
N ARG A 5 8.22 1.06 -11.51
CA ARG A 5 6.89 1.59 -11.17
C ARG A 5 6.39 1.12 -9.80
N GLU A 6 6.71 -0.12 -9.40
CA GLU A 6 6.37 -0.63 -8.06
C GLU A 6 7.12 0.16 -6.97
N GLU A 7 8.40 0.49 -7.17
CA GLU A 7 9.18 1.31 -6.22
C GLU A 7 8.66 2.75 -6.12
N GLU A 8 8.25 3.34 -7.23
CA GLU A 8 7.60 4.67 -7.22
C GLU A 8 6.30 4.65 -6.41
N LEU A 9 5.49 3.59 -6.54
CA LEU A 9 4.24 3.45 -5.80
C LEU A 9 4.48 3.21 -4.30
N GLU A 10 5.53 2.49 -3.92
CA GLU A 10 5.93 2.34 -2.51
C GLU A 10 6.34 3.68 -1.90
N ASP A 11 7.18 4.44 -2.60
CA ASP A 11 7.66 5.75 -2.14
C ASP A 11 6.49 6.74 -2.00
N LEU A 12 5.54 6.68 -2.93
CA LEU A 12 4.30 7.45 -2.89
C LEU A 12 3.40 7.03 -1.72
N ALA A 13 3.28 5.74 -1.43
CA ALA A 13 2.53 5.25 -0.28
C ALA A 13 3.15 5.73 1.05
N GLU A 14 4.49 5.70 1.17
CA GLU A 14 5.19 6.16 2.38
C GLU A 14 4.97 7.66 2.62
N LYS A 15 5.10 8.49 1.58
CA LYS A 15 4.78 9.94 1.64
C LYS A 15 3.32 10.19 1.98
N ALA A 16 2.40 9.43 1.40
CA ALA A 16 0.97 9.57 1.68
C ALA A 16 0.65 9.20 3.14
N ARG A 17 1.24 8.12 3.67
CA ARG A 17 1.09 7.74 5.09
C ARG A 17 1.55 8.85 6.02
N CYS A 18 2.65 9.52 5.69
CA CYS A 18 3.19 10.62 6.46
C CYS A 18 2.29 11.86 6.53
N LYS A 19 1.56 12.13 5.45
CA LYS A 19 0.57 13.22 5.42
C LYS A 19 -0.72 12.82 6.14
N LEU A 20 -1.22 11.63 5.85
CA LEU A 20 -2.54 11.19 6.28
C LEU A 20 -2.60 10.67 7.72
N THR A 21 -1.46 10.30 8.31
CA THR A 21 -1.43 9.49 9.55
C THR A 21 -0.18 9.80 10.37
N THR A 22 -0.10 9.30 11.60
CA THR A 22 1.19 9.13 12.29
C THR A 22 1.86 7.87 11.76
N TYR A 23 3.15 7.95 11.36
CA TYR A 23 3.88 6.91 10.64
C TYR A 23 3.68 5.48 11.22
N ASP A 24 3.57 5.38 12.55
CA ASP A 24 3.54 4.13 13.31
C ASP A 24 2.15 3.57 13.64
N ALA A 25 1.06 4.22 13.24
CA ALA A 25 -0.28 3.73 13.55
C ALA A 25 -0.59 2.43 12.77
N LEU A 26 -0.89 1.35 13.49
CA LEU A 26 -1.37 0.08 12.98
C LEU A 26 -2.42 -0.51 13.93
N PRO A 27 -3.59 -0.91 13.43
CA PRO A 27 -4.14 -0.61 12.12
C PRO A 27 -4.25 0.90 11.83
N LEU A 28 -4.18 1.29 10.55
CA LEU A 28 -4.49 2.66 10.16
C LEU A 28 -5.99 2.95 10.34
N SER A 29 -6.31 3.98 11.11
CA SER A 29 -7.68 4.45 11.29
C SER A 29 -8.21 5.09 10.00
N ILE A 30 -9.30 4.53 9.47
CA ILE A 30 -9.96 5.08 8.29
C ILE A 30 -10.50 6.49 8.56
N ARG A 31 -10.98 6.75 9.78
CA ARG A 31 -11.42 8.09 10.19
C ARG A 31 -10.30 9.11 10.00
N THR A 32 -9.11 8.83 10.54
CA THR A 32 -7.96 9.72 10.41
C THR A 32 -7.58 9.95 8.95
N ILE A 33 -7.61 8.91 8.11
CA ILE A 33 -7.33 9.05 6.67
C ILE A 33 -8.32 10.00 6.01
N LEU A 34 -9.63 9.81 6.25
CA LEU A 34 -10.68 10.63 5.65
C LEU A 34 -10.61 12.09 6.12
N ASP A 35 -10.41 12.31 7.43
CA ASP A 35 -10.29 13.65 8.03
C ASP A 35 -9.08 14.42 7.48
N ARG A 36 -8.00 13.71 7.13
CA ARG A 36 -6.75 14.28 6.59
C ARG A 36 -6.63 14.23 5.08
N LEU A 37 -7.68 13.83 4.33
CA LEU A 37 -7.63 13.81 2.86
C LEU A 37 -7.16 15.15 2.27
N GLY A 38 -7.58 16.24 2.90
CA GLY A 38 -7.21 17.59 2.49
C GLY A 38 -5.71 17.90 2.58
N ASP A 39 -4.93 17.14 3.35
CA ASP A 39 -3.48 17.34 3.56
C ASP A 39 -2.66 16.75 2.40
N LEU A 40 -3.28 15.95 1.54
CA LEU A 40 -2.68 15.50 0.28
C LEU A 40 -2.45 16.66 -0.69
N GLY A 41 -3.15 17.79 -0.49
CA GLY A 41 -3.08 18.97 -1.35
C GLY A 41 -3.69 18.77 -2.74
N GLY A 42 -3.40 19.70 -3.64
CA GLY A 42 -3.96 19.77 -4.99
C GLY A 42 -5.15 20.73 -5.10
N ASN A 43 -5.58 20.99 -6.33
CA ASN A 43 -6.71 21.85 -6.66
C ASN A 43 -7.61 21.12 -7.68
N PRO A 44 -8.86 20.73 -7.35
CA PRO A 44 -9.53 20.96 -6.06
C PRO A 44 -8.94 20.18 -4.88
N ARG A 45 -9.16 20.67 -3.66
CA ARG A 45 -8.71 19.99 -2.43
C ARG A 45 -9.48 18.67 -2.28
N PRO A 46 -8.81 17.54 -2.03
CA PRO A 46 -9.49 16.27 -1.89
C PRO A 46 -10.51 16.28 -0.75
N SER A 47 -11.65 15.65 -1.00
CA SER A 47 -12.74 15.54 -0.03
C SER A 47 -13.50 14.22 -0.20
N TYR A 48 -14.40 13.94 0.73
CA TYR A 48 -15.31 12.80 0.62
C TYR A 48 -16.74 13.20 0.95
N GLU A 49 -17.69 12.43 0.45
CA GLU A 49 -19.11 12.57 0.75
C GLU A 49 -19.72 11.18 1.01
N VAL A 50 -20.53 11.10 2.07
CA VAL A 50 -21.29 9.89 2.40
C VAL A 50 -22.70 10.04 1.84
N LYS A 51 -23.12 9.06 1.04
CA LYS A 51 -24.43 9.01 0.42
C LYS A 51 -25.23 7.81 0.94
N PRO A 52 -26.57 7.88 1.01
CA PRO A 52 -27.38 6.73 1.36
C PRO A 52 -27.15 5.58 0.38
N ALA A 53 -27.02 4.34 0.86
CA ALA A 53 -26.78 3.18 -0.01
C ALA A 53 -27.84 3.00 -1.11
N SER A 54 -29.07 3.46 -0.86
CA SER A 54 -30.16 3.48 -1.87
C SER A 54 -29.83 4.30 -3.11
N THR A 55 -28.99 5.34 -2.97
CA THR A 55 -28.52 6.19 -4.08
C THR A 55 -27.28 5.62 -4.78
N MET A 56 -26.69 4.54 -4.23
CA MET A 56 -25.52 3.86 -4.76
C MET A 56 -25.78 2.33 -4.87
N PRO A 57 -26.82 1.88 -5.61
CA PRO A 57 -27.29 0.50 -5.55
C PRO A 57 -26.27 -0.53 -6.07
N TYR A 58 -25.37 -0.12 -6.98
CA TYR A 58 -24.38 -0.99 -7.60
C TYR A 58 -22.97 -0.83 -7.02
N GLU A 59 -22.77 0.20 -6.20
CA GLU A 59 -21.44 0.73 -5.88
C GLU A 59 -21.29 0.89 -4.36
N LYS A 60 -20.26 0.27 -3.80
CA LYS A 60 -19.94 0.45 -2.37
C LYS A 60 -19.27 1.79 -2.11
N ALA A 61 -18.48 2.24 -3.07
CA ALA A 61 -17.76 3.49 -3.11
C ALA A 61 -17.27 3.75 -4.54
N TYR A 62 -17.02 5.01 -4.89
CA TYR A 62 -16.32 5.38 -6.12
C TYR A 62 -15.60 6.73 -5.96
N THR A 63 -14.63 6.97 -6.83
CA THR A 63 -13.89 8.23 -6.88
C THR A 63 -14.20 9.00 -8.16
N SER A 64 -14.45 10.30 -8.01
CA SER A 64 -14.45 11.25 -9.11
C SER A 64 -13.07 11.91 -9.18
N GLY A 65 -12.29 11.54 -10.21
CA GLY A 65 -10.94 12.06 -10.39
C GLY A 65 -10.89 13.56 -10.64
N ASP A 66 -11.87 14.09 -11.39
CA ASP A 66 -11.90 15.50 -11.78
C ASP A 66 -12.29 16.42 -10.61
N GLU A 67 -13.22 15.97 -9.77
CA GLU A 67 -13.61 16.67 -8.53
C GLU A 67 -12.65 16.40 -7.36
N ARG A 68 -11.75 15.43 -7.51
CA ARG A 68 -10.92 14.85 -6.44
C ARG A 68 -11.77 14.49 -5.21
N LYS A 69 -12.92 13.87 -5.46
CA LYS A 69 -13.93 13.59 -4.43
C LYS A 69 -14.27 12.12 -4.37
N ILE A 70 -14.28 11.56 -3.16
CA ILE A 70 -14.64 10.18 -2.89
C ILE A 70 -16.10 10.13 -2.46
N TYR A 71 -16.88 9.24 -3.05
CA TYR A 71 -18.26 8.98 -2.67
C TYR A 71 -18.34 7.62 -1.99
N LEU A 72 -18.83 7.59 -0.76
CA LEU A 72 -18.97 6.37 0.03
C LEU A 72 -20.46 6.11 0.29
N SER A 73 -20.90 4.86 0.21
CA SER A 73 -22.20 4.54 0.79
C SER A 73 -22.13 4.63 2.32
N ASP A 74 -23.22 5.05 2.95
CA ASP A 74 -23.40 5.06 4.41
C ASP A 74 -23.01 3.72 5.05
N ILE A 75 -23.45 2.60 4.48
CA ILE A 75 -23.06 1.25 4.92
C ILE A 75 -21.54 1.05 4.86
N THR A 76 -20.90 1.41 3.74
CA THR A 76 -19.44 1.25 3.59
C THR A 76 -18.68 2.12 4.58
N TYR A 77 -19.11 3.37 4.76
CA TYR A 77 -18.52 4.31 5.70
C TYR A 77 -18.62 3.77 7.14
N GLU A 78 -19.81 3.39 7.57
CA GLU A 78 -20.07 2.89 8.91
C GLU A 78 -19.34 1.58 9.22
N GLU A 79 -19.33 0.62 8.29
CA GLU A 79 -18.59 -0.63 8.44
C GLU A 79 -17.06 -0.41 8.42
N ALA A 80 -16.55 0.54 7.63
CA ALA A 80 -15.13 0.89 7.65
C ALA A 80 -14.72 1.50 9.00
N LEU A 81 -15.58 2.32 9.61
CA LEU A 81 -15.37 2.87 10.96
C LEU A 81 -15.47 1.82 12.06
N ARG A 82 -16.22 0.73 11.85
CA ARG A 82 -16.26 -0.45 12.73
C ARG A 82 -15.10 -1.42 12.47
N GLU A 83 -14.08 -0.97 11.75
CA GLU A 83 -12.86 -1.71 11.47
C GLU A 83 -13.09 -2.98 10.61
N ASP A 84 -14.13 -3.02 9.76
CA ASP A 84 -14.28 -4.12 8.80
C ASP A 84 -13.16 -4.10 7.77
N ASN A 85 -12.33 -5.14 7.77
CA ASN A 85 -11.17 -5.27 6.91
C ASN A 85 -11.47 -5.05 5.42
N ASN A 86 -12.63 -5.52 4.92
CA ASN A 86 -12.95 -5.35 3.49
C ASN A 86 -13.32 -3.90 3.18
N ARG A 87 -14.10 -3.24 4.03
CA ARG A 87 -14.48 -1.84 3.84
C ARG A 87 -13.30 -0.89 4.01
N ARG A 88 -12.41 -1.18 4.96
CA ARG A 88 -11.14 -0.45 5.12
C ARG A 88 -10.32 -0.47 3.83
N PHE A 89 -10.20 -1.64 3.21
CA PHE A 89 -9.49 -1.76 1.93
C PHE A 89 -10.21 -1.02 0.79
N ILE A 90 -11.54 -1.06 0.74
CA ILE A 90 -12.32 -0.31 -0.27
C ILE A 90 -12.06 1.20 -0.12
N VAL A 91 -12.13 1.75 1.09
CA VAL A 91 -11.87 3.18 1.29
C VAL A 91 -10.43 3.54 0.91
N ALA A 92 -9.45 2.71 1.29
CA ALA A 92 -8.06 2.94 0.90
C ALA A 92 -7.84 2.85 -0.62
N HIS A 93 -8.57 1.99 -1.32
CA HIS A 93 -8.57 1.90 -2.79
C HIS A 93 -9.03 3.22 -3.43
N GLU A 94 -10.12 3.80 -2.93
CA GLU A 94 -10.59 5.10 -3.42
C GLU A 94 -9.60 6.24 -3.11
N VAL A 95 -9.00 6.23 -1.91
CA VAL A 95 -7.92 7.18 -1.55
C VAL A 95 -6.73 7.03 -2.51
N ALA A 96 -6.39 5.81 -2.91
CA ALA A 96 -5.32 5.57 -3.86
C ALA A 96 -5.58 6.20 -5.24
N HIS A 97 -6.83 6.19 -5.72
CA HIS A 97 -7.19 6.91 -6.96
C HIS A 97 -6.92 8.42 -6.87
N ILE A 98 -7.21 9.04 -5.71
CA ILE A 98 -6.92 10.46 -5.46
C ILE A 98 -5.42 10.74 -5.46
N ILE A 99 -4.63 9.89 -4.79
CA ILE A 99 -3.17 10.04 -4.69
C ILE A 99 -2.52 9.88 -6.07
N LEU A 100 -2.99 8.92 -6.88
CA LEU A 100 -2.49 8.67 -8.23
C LEU A 100 -3.01 9.66 -9.28
N ASN A 101 -3.96 10.52 -8.89
CA ASN A 101 -4.61 11.48 -9.77
C ASN A 101 -5.23 10.82 -11.02
N HIS A 102 -5.82 9.64 -10.83
CA HIS A 102 -6.53 8.93 -11.90
C HIS A 102 -7.75 9.75 -12.34
N LYS A 103 -7.91 9.97 -13.65
CA LYS A 103 -9.00 10.80 -14.22
C LYS A 103 -10.30 10.03 -14.45
N GLY A 104 -11.42 10.76 -14.45
CA GLY A 104 -12.78 10.27 -14.70
C GLY A 104 -13.52 9.73 -13.47
N VAL A 105 -14.84 9.52 -13.62
CA VAL A 105 -15.69 8.82 -12.63
C VAL A 105 -15.57 7.32 -12.88
N ARG A 106 -15.12 6.56 -11.87
CA ARG A 106 -14.87 5.12 -12.03
C ARG A 106 -15.75 4.29 -11.12
N ALA A 107 -16.84 3.83 -11.72
CA ALA A 107 -17.75 2.85 -11.17
C ALA A 107 -17.28 1.43 -11.55
N LYS A 108 -17.42 0.45 -10.64
CA LYS A 108 -17.07 -0.97 -10.87
C LYS A 108 -17.97 -1.65 -11.92
N HIS A 109 -19.13 -1.09 -12.29
CA HIS A 109 -20.02 -1.55 -13.37
C HIS A 109 -20.95 -0.39 -13.80
N ASN A 110 -21.45 -0.20 -15.02
CA ASN A 110 -21.48 -0.91 -16.29
C ASN A 110 -21.64 0.16 -17.37
N ASP A 111 -20.66 0.32 -18.25
CA ASP A 111 -20.98 0.72 -19.61
C ASP A 111 -20.01 0.05 -20.57
N LEU A 112 -20.48 -1.07 -21.14
CA LEU A 112 -19.72 -1.87 -22.10
C LEU A 112 -19.43 -1.06 -23.37
N ASP A 113 -20.24 -0.04 -23.67
CA ASP A 113 -20.10 0.76 -24.88
C ASP A 113 -19.06 1.89 -24.72
N LEU A 114 -18.96 2.50 -23.53
CA LEU A 114 -17.86 3.43 -23.21
C LEU A 114 -16.49 2.73 -23.12
N ARG A 115 -16.46 1.46 -22.67
CA ARG A 115 -15.23 0.65 -22.66
C ARG A 115 -14.72 0.35 -24.07
N ARG A 116 -15.59 0.28 -25.08
CA ARG A 116 -15.19 -0.09 -26.45
C ARG A 116 -14.55 1.05 -27.24
N GLN A 117 -14.85 2.31 -26.92
CA GLN A 117 -14.38 3.47 -27.71
C GLN A 117 -13.13 4.17 -27.14
N ALA A 118 -12.75 3.93 -25.88
CA ALA A 118 -11.49 4.46 -25.34
C ALA A 118 -10.87 3.53 -24.26
N GLY A 119 -9.65 3.05 -24.49
CA GLY A 119 -8.69 2.87 -23.37
C GLY A 119 -8.92 1.73 -22.35
N VAL A 120 -9.48 0.57 -22.71
CA VAL A 120 -9.63 -0.61 -21.80
C VAL A 120 -8.34 -0.97 -21.04
N ARG A 121 -7.17 -0.83 -21.67
CA ARG A 121 -5.86 -1.11 -21.04
C ARG A 121 -5.47 -0.07 -19.99
N GLY A 122 -5.86 1.20 -20.17
CA GLY A 122 -5.57 2.27 -19.21
C GLY A 122 -6.37 2.09 -17.92
N ALA A 123 -7.67 1.83 -18.04
CA ALA A 123 -8.53 1.58 -16.88
C ALA A 123 -8.04 0.39 -16.04
N ALA A 124 -7.73 -0.75 -16.68
CA ALA A 124 -7.23 -1.92 -15.96
C ALA A 124 -5.87 -1.68 -15.28
N ARG A 125 -4.98 -0.91 -15.91
CA ARG A 125 -3.69 -0.53 -15.32
C ARG A 125 -3.91 0.33 -14.09
N ASP A 126 -4.73 1.37 -14.19
CA ASP A 126 -5.00 2.28 -13.10
C ASP A 126 -5.67 1.58 -11.90
N GLU A 127 -6.60 0.64 -12.13
CA GLU A 127 -7.16 -0.19 -11.06
C GLU A 127 -6.09 -1.04 -10.38
N ASN A 128 -5.14 -1.59 -11.14
CA ASN A 128 -4.03 -2.35 -10.58
C ASN A 128 -3.08 -1.45 -9.78
N GLU A 129 -2.77 -0.24 -10.28
CA GLU A 129 -1.96 0.74 -9.56
C GLU A 129 -2.66 1.21 -8.27
N ALA A 130 -3.97 1.44 -8.30
CA ALA A 130 -4.77 1.80 -7.13
C ALA A 130 -4.81 0.66 -6.09
N ASN A 131 -5.03 -0.58 -6.51
CA ASN A 131 -4.98 -1.75 -5.62
C ASN A 131 -3.59 -1.88 -4.96
N TYR A 132 -2.51 -1.68 -5.73
CA TYR A 132 -1.15 -1.74 -5.21
C TYR A 132 -0.90 -0.66 -4.18
N LEU A 133 -1.20 0.60 -4.52
CA LEU A 133 -0.98 1.74 -3.64
C LEU A 133 -1.83 1.64 -2.37
N ALA A 134 -3.08 1.18 -2.46
CA ALA A 134 -3.94 0.96 -1.28
C ALA A 134 -3.36 -0.11 -0.35
N ALA A 135 -2.85 -1.22 -0.92
CA ALA A 135 -2.20 -2.26 -0.14
C ALA A 135 -0.91 -1.74 0.52
N ALA A 136 -0.09 -0.97 -0.18
CA ALA A 136 1.14 -0.37 0.35
C ALA A 136 0.85 0.71 1.42
N LEU A 137 -0.23 1.48 1.25
CA LEU A 137 -0.68 2.49 2.21
C LEU A 137 -1.11 1.84 3.53
N LEU A 138 -1.92 0.78 3.47
CA LEU A 138 -2.41 0.08 4.67
C LEU A 138 -1.35 -0.84 5.29
N ILE A 139 -0.47 -1.41 4.48
CA ILE A 139 0.54 -2.38 4.89
C ILE A 139 1.93 -1.81 4.53
N PRO A 140 2.52 -1.02 5.44
CA PRO A 140 3.80 -0.38 5.18
C PRO A 140 4.90 -1.43 5.04
N ARG A 141 5.93 -1.09 4.27
CA ARG A 141 7.06 -2.00 4.00
C ARG A 141 7.75 -2.51 5.27
N THR A 142 7.85 -1.66 6.29
CA THR A 142 8.41 -2.01 7.61
C THR A 142 7.70 -3.19 8.28
N VAL A 143 6.40 -3.35 8.05
CA VAL A 143 5.61 -4.49 8.56
C VAL A 143 5.91 -5.75 7.76
N VAL A 144 5.92 -5.65 6.43
CA VAL A 144 6.11 -6.82 5.57
C VAL A 144 7.52 -7.40 5.70
N ASP A 145 8.53 -6.53 5.86
CA ASP A 145 9.91 -6.96 6.07
C ASP A 145 10.10 -7.63 7.45
N GLY A 146 9.19 -7.41 8.41
CA GLY A 146 9.32 -7.84 9.82
C GLY A 146 8.37 -8.94 10.28
N LEU A 147 7.38 -9.32 9.45
CA LEU A 147 6.40 -10.37 9.77
C LEU A 147 6.60 -11.61 8.90
N ARG A 148 6.26 -12.78 9.46
CA ARG A 148 6.57 -14.08 8.86
C ARG A 148 5.42 -14.71 8.08
N SER A 149 4.18 -14.28 8.29
CA SER A 149 3.01 -14.85 7.61
C SER A 149 2.00 -13.78 7.14
N PRO A 150 1.33 -14.00 5.99
CA PRO A 150 0.22 -13.15 5.54
C PRO A 150 -0.90 -13.01 6.57
N GLU A 151 -1.14 -14.01 7.40
CA GLU A 151 -2.17 -14.01 8.45
C GLU A 151 -1.83 -13.01 9.56
N ASP A 152 -0.58 -12.96 9.98
CA ASP A 152 -0.10 -11.99 10.97
C ASP A 152 -0.17 -10.57 10.42
N ILE A 153 0.18 -10.37 9.14
CA ILE A 153 0.05 -9.09 8.43
C ILE A 153 -1.41 -8.66 8.38
N ALA A 154 -2.31 -9.57 7.99
CA ALA A 154 -3.74 -9.29 7.88
C ALA A 154 -4.33 -8.82 9.21
N ARG A 155 -4.00 -9.54 10.30
CA ARG A 155 -4.45 -9.21 11.66
C ARG A 155 -3.87 -7.90 12.16
N LEU A 156 -2.56 -7.65 11.98
CA LEU A 156 -1.91 -6.44 12.48
C LEU A 156 -2.38 -5.18 11.75
N CYS A 157 -2.51 -5.24 10.43
CA CYS A 157 -2.88 -4.06 9.63
C CYS A 157 -4.39 -3.87 9.49
N GLY A 158 -5.20 -4.90 9.83
CA GLY A 158 -6.65 -4.89 9.65
C GLY A 158 -7.05 -4.83 8.17
N VAL A 159 -6.56 -5.82 7.42
CA VAL A 159 -6.79 -5.95 5.98
C VAL A 159 -7.26 -7.37 5.65
N PRO A 160 -7.94 -7.59 4.52
CA PRO A 160 -8.36 -8.92 4.13
C PRO A 160 -7.13 -9.81 3.84
N LEU A 161 -7.21 -11.10 4.19
CA LEU A 161 -6.09 -12.05 4.01
C LEU A 161 -5.53 -12.05 2.58
N ARG A 162 -6.40 -11.99 1.57
CA ARG A 162 -5.99 -11.90 0.15
C ARG A 162 -5.06 -10.71 -0.13
N VAL A 163 -5.30 -9.57 0.50
CA VAL A 163 -4.52 -8.34 0.31
C VAL A 163 -3.16 -8.51 0.97
N ALA A 164 -3.13 -9.08 2.18
CA ALA A 164 -1.89 -9.39 2.88
C ALA A 164 -1.01 -10.38 2.10
N GLN A 165 -1.60 -11.41 1.48
CA GLN A 165 -0.88 -12.37 0.63
C GLN A 165 -0.24 -11.68 -0.58
N ILE A 166 -1.03 -10.91 -1.35
CA ILE A 166 -0.54 -10.16 -2.52
C ILE A 166 0.58 -9.20 -2.13
N ARG A 167 0.44 -8.53 -0.99
CA ARG A 167 1.43 -7.58 -0.48
C ARG A 167 2.72 -8.27 -0.07
N ALA A 168 2.64 -9.37 0.68
CA ALA A 168 3.80 -10.16 1.08
C ALA A 168 4.60 -10.64 -0.13
N GLU A 169 3.91 -11.16 -1.15
CA GLU A 169 4.55 -11.54 -2.41
C GLU A 169 5.21 -10.36 -3.13
N SER A 170 4.55 -9.20 -3.15
CA SER A 170 5.05 -8.00 -3.81
C SER A 170 6.29 -7.43 -3.13
N ALA A 171 6.31 -7.36 -1.80
CA ALA A 171 7.50 -6.96 -1.03
C ALA A 171 8.66 -7.96 -1.25
N ASN A 172 8.40 -9.26 -1.25
CA ASN A 172 9.40 -10.28 -1.54
C ASN A 172 9.97 -10.15 -2.97
N ARG A 173 9.17 -9.69 -3.95
CA ARG A 173 9.70 -9.38 -5.29
C ARG A 173 10.63 -8.17 -5.27
N LEU A 174 10.23 -7.09 -4.59
CA LEU A 174 11.03 -5.87 -4.48
C LEU A 174 12.35 -6.11 -3.74
N GLN A 175 12.32 -6.82 -2.61
CA GLN A 175 13.52 -7.16 -1.85
C GLN A 175 14.50 -8.03 -2.65
N ARG A 176 13.99 -8.96 -3.46
CA ARG A 176 14.85 -9.74 -4.37
C ARG A 176 15.50 -8.86 -5.42
N ARG A 177 14.74 -7.93 -6.02
CA ARG A 177 15.27 -6.99 -7.02
C ARG A 177 16.37 -6.11 -6.43
N SER A 178 16.15 -5.55 -5.24
CA SER A 178 17.16 -4.70 -4.58
C SER A 178 18.43 -5.48 -4.25
N ASN A 179 18.31 -6.76 -3.93
CA ASN A 179 19.44 -7.62 -3.58
C ASN A 179 20.06 -8.36 -4.78
N GLY A 180 19.65 -8.04 -6.02
CA GLY A 180 20.12 -8.75 -7.23
C GLY A 180 19.71 -10.23 -7.31
N GLY A 181 18.74 -10.65 -6.49
CA GLY A 181 18.27 -12.03 -6.41
C GLY A 181 17.43 -12.43 -7.62
N LEU A 182 17.68 -13.62 -8.15
CA LEU A 182 16.89 -14.19 -9.25
C LEU A 182 15.45 -14.52 -8.80
N ARG A 183 14.51 -14.48 -9.75
CA ARG A 183 13.13 -14.91 -9.50
C ARG A 183 13.14 -16.40 -9.18
N THR A 184 12.55 -16.79 -8.06
CA THR A 184 12.38 -18.20 -7.72
C THR A 184 11.40 -18.82 -8.70
N ILE A 185 11.73 -20.01 -9.18
CA ILE A 185 10.84 -20.82 -10.02
C ILE A 185 9.60 -21.16 -9.16
N PRO A 186 8.38 -21.18 -9.71
CA PRO A 186 7.19 -21.59 -8.95
C PRO A 186 7.36 -23.00 -8.37
N ASP A 187 6.85 -23.25 -7.16
CA ASP A 187 7.03 -24.54 -6.46
C ASP A 187 6.57 -25.73 -7.28
N ARG A 188 5.43 -25.63 -7.98
CA ARG A 188 4.97 -26.69 -8.90
C ARG A 188 5.98 -26.98 -10.01
N THR A 189 6.60 -25.95 -10.55
CA THR A 189 7.62 -26.10 -11.60
C THR A 189 8.90 -26.68 -11.02
N GLN A 190 9.29 -26.29 -9.79
CA GLN A 190 10.43 -26.91 -9.10
C GLN A 190 10.17 -28.39 -8.81
N SER A 191 8.98 -28.75 -8.34
CA SER A 191 8.59 -30.15 -8.10
C SER A 191 8.62 -30.95 -9.40
N LEU A 192 8.01 -30.44 -10.47
CA LEU A 192 8.03 -31.08 -11.78
C LEU A 192 9.46 -31.26 -12.31
N MET A 193 10.32 -30.25 -12.16
CA MET A 193 11.72 -30.35 -12.58
C MET A 193 12.49 -31.37 -11.75
N ASN A 194 12.27 -31.42 -10.43
CA ASN A 194 12.89 -32.42 -9.56
C ASN A 194 12.40 -33.84 -9.89
N GLU A 195 11.12 -34.04 -10.20
CA GLU A 195 10.59 -35.31 -10.69
C GLU A 195 11.27 -35.74 -12.01
N LEU A 196 11.43 -34.80 -12.96
CA LEU A 196 12.13 -35.06 -14.22
C LEU A 196 13.62 -35.39 -14.01
N PHE A 197 14.30 -34.71 -13.09
CA PHE A 197 15.69 -35.02 -12.75
C PHE A 197 15.83 -36.43 -12.17
N LEU A 198 14.95 -36.80 -11.23
CA LEU A 198 14.95 -38.14 -10.63
C LEU A 198 14.68 -39.23 -11.69
N ALA A 199 13.73 -39.00 -12.59
CA ALA A 199 13.44 -39.92 -13.70
C ALA A 199 14.64 -40.08 -14.66
N ALA A 200 15.47 -39.05 -14.78
CA ALA A 200 16.72 -39.08 -15.55
C ALA A 200 17.94 -39.59 -14.77
N GLY A 201 17.76 -40.08 -13.53
CA GLY A 201 18.86 -40.55 -12.67
C GLY A 201 19.77 -39.44 -12.12
N LEU A 202 19.32 -38.19 -12.15
CA LEU A 202 20.05 -37.03 -11.65
C LEU A 202 19.54 -36.63 -10.26
N PRO A 203 20.41 -36.09 -9.38
CA PRO A 203 19.97 -35.57 -8.09
C PRO A 203 19.07 -34.34 -8.27
N PRO A 204 18.08 -34.14 -7.38
CA PRO A 204 17.22 -32.96 -7.42
C PRO A 204 18.06 -31.69 -7.22
N ARG A 205 17.82 -30.69 -8.06
CA ARG A 205 18.61 -29.44 -8.08
C ARG A 205 17.93 -28.27 -7.39
N PHE A 206 16.63 -28.36 -7.12
CA PHE A 206 15.88 -27.33 -6.42
C PHE A 206 15.60 -27.80 -4.99
N GLY A 207 16.26 -27.16 -4.02
CA GLY A 207 16.04 -27.42 -2.60
C GLY A 207 14.75 -26.76 -2.10
N LYS A 208 14.21 -27.25 -0.98
CA LYS A 208 13.13 -26.53 -0.26
C LYS A 208 13.58 -25.08 -0.03
N PRO A 209 12.70 -24.09 -0.20
CA PRO A 209 13.06 -22.69 0.02
C PRO A 209 13.73 -22.57 1.38
N ALA A 210 14.93 -21.98 1.41
CA ALA A 210 15.58 -21.64 2.66
C ALA A 210 14.58 -20.86 3.50
N ALA A 211 14.38 -21.28 4.75
CA ALA A 211 13.57 -20.52 5.69
C ALA A 211 14.08 -19.08 5.66
N VAL A 212 13.21 -18.14 5.29
CA VAL A 212 13.56 -16.72 5.27
C VAL A 212 14.17 -16.41 6.64
N PRO A 213 15.41 -15.87 6.69
CA PRO A 213 16.03 -15.56 7.97
C PRO A 213 15.06 -14.69 8.76
N ARG A 214 14.87 -15.03 10.05
CA ARG A 214 13.97 -14.28 10.93
C ARG A 214 14.45 -12.83 10.95
N GLY A 215 13.82 -11.96 10.16
CA GLY A 215 14.03 -10.53 10.26
C GLY A 215 13.63 -10.07 11.66
N MET A 216 14.31 -9.04 12.18
CA MET A 216 13.90 -8.35 13.40
C MET A 216 12.41 -8.01 13.30
N SER A 217 11.66 -8.35 14.35
CA SER A 217 10.20 -8.15 14.36
C SER A 217 9.88 -6.68 14.14
N ALA A 218 8.69 -6.41 13.61
CA ALA A 218 8.20 -5.03 13.47
C ALA A 218 8.23 -4.28 14.82
N ASP A 219 8.07 -4.98 15.95
CA ASP A 219 8.19 -4.40 17.30
C ASP A 219 9.64 -3.98 17.63
N ILE A 220 10.64 -4.77 17.21
CA ILE A 220 12.06 -4.44 17.43
C ILE A 220 12.46 -3.23 16.58
N ARG A 221 12.00 -3.14 15.33
CA ARG A 221 12.23 -1.95 14.49
C ARG A 221 11.45 -0.72 14.97
N ARG A 222 10.25 -0.91 15.53
CA ARG A 222 9.48 0.15 16.21
C ARG A 222 10.21 0.68 17.44
N ALA A 223 10.79 -0.22 18.25
CA ALA A 223 11.63 0.18 19.38
C ALA A 223 12.92 0.88 18.92
N GLU A 224 13.53 0.43 17.83
CA GLU A 224 14.75 1.01 17.26
C GLU A 224 14.52 2.41 16.67
N ALA A 225 13.42 2.64 15.94
CA ALA A 225 13.07 3.96 15.41
C ALA A 225 12.72 4.97 16.52
N ALA A 226 12.01 4.52 17.56
CA ALA A 226 11.75 5.33 18.75
C ALA A 226 13.04 5.65 19.54
N LEU A 227 13.95 4.67 19.65
CA LEU A 227 15.28 4.85 20.25
C LEU A 227 16.18 5.80 19.44
N GLN A 228 16.01 5.84 18.11
CA GLN A 228 16.75 6.73 17.21
C GLN A 228 16.19 8.17 17.16
N GLY A 229 15.11 8.48 17.91
CA GLY A 229 14.63 9.85 18.10
C GLY A 229 13.89 10.47 16.91
N TYR A 230 13.30 9.66 16.03
CA TYR A 230 12.51 10.17 14.91
C TYR A 230 11.21 10.84 15.38
N LEU A 231 10.91 11.99 14.80
CA LEU A 231 9.67 12.73 14.99
C LEU A 231 8.56 12.21 14.05
N PRO A 232 7.29 12.23 14.49
CA PRO A 232 6.16 11.77 13.67
C PRO A 232 5.81 12.73 12.52
N ASP A 233 6.40 13.92 12.48
CA ASP A 233 6.11 14.94 11.48
C ASP A 233 6.74 14.59 10.12
N ALA A 234 6.03 14.93 9.04
CA ALA A 234 6.55 14.79 7.68
C ALA A 234 7.52 15.94 7.35
N CYS A 235 8.64 15.63 6.69
CA CYS A 235 9.56 16.65 6.19
C CYS A 235 8.84 17.59 5.20
N PRO A 236 8.97 18.93 5.34
CA PRO A 236 8.30 19.89 4.46
C PRO A 236 8.78 19.80 3.01
N THR A 237 10.04 19.40 2.79
CA THR A 237 10.66 19.33 1.47
C THR A 237 10.38 18.01 0.75
N CYS A 238 10.60 16.87 1.41
CA CYS A 238 10.48 15.56 0.75
C CYS A 238 9.24 14.74 1.15
N GLY A 239 8.52 15.16 2.19
CA GLY A 239 7.28 14.52 2.66
C GLY A 239 7.45 13.23 3.47
N HIS A 240 8.69 12.82 3.79
CA HIS A 240 8.96 11.61 4.60
C HIS A 240 9.06 11.91 6.10
N CYS A 241 8.63 10.96 6.93
CA CYS A 241 8.66 11.05 8.41
C CYS A 241 9.98 10.51 8.98
N ARG A 242 11.10 11.02 8.47
CA ARG A 242 12.44 10.67 8.99
C ARG A 242 13.16 11.91 9.51
N LEU A 243 12.40 12.75 10.21
CA LEU A 243 12.94 13.91 10.90
C LEU A 243 13.54 13.47 12.22
N VAL A 244 14.78 13.82 12.50
CA VAL A 244 15.42 13.63 13.80
C VAL A 244 15.57 15.00 14.45
N LYS A 245 15.43 15.06 15.78
CA LYS A 245 15.68 16.28 16.53
C LYS A 245 17.16 16.37 16.89
N ASP A 246 17.87 17.32 16.30
CA ASP A 246 19.27 17.63 16.61
C ASP A 246 19.32 19.02 17.26
N GLY A 247 19.34 19.05 18.59
CA GLY A 247 19.29 20.29 19.37
C GLY A 247 17.99 21.09 19.15
N GLY A 248 18.12 22.32 18.66
CA GLY A 248 17.00 23.22 18.31
C GLY A 248 16.44 23.00 16.90
N CYS A 249 17.03 22.10 16.12
CA CYS A 249 16.68 21.87 14.72
C CYS A 249 16.05 20.49 14.49
N ARG A 250 15.26 20.39 13.42
CA ARG A 250 14.70 19.14 12.90
C ARG A 250 15.36 18.84 11.56
N THR A 251 16.06 17.72 11.45
CA THR A 251 16.81 17.36 10.25
C THR A 251 16.24 16.09 9.61
N CYS A 252 15.96 16.13 8.31
CA CYS A 252 15.49 14.97 7.56
C CYS A 252 16.65 14.07 7.16
N THR A 253 16.68 12.82 7.64
CA THR A 253 17.77 11.86 7.31
C THR A 253 17.75 11.37 5.87
N LEU A 254 16.66 11.61 5.13
CA LEU A 254 16.53 11.24 3.72
C LEU A 254 17.03 12.31 2.75
N CYS A 255 16.64 13.57 2.95
CA CYS A 255 16.97 14.65 2.03
C CYS A 255 17.99 15.67 2.58
N GLY A 256 18.35 15.56 3.86
CA GLY A 256 19.30 16.45 4.53
C GLY A 256 18.73 17.82 4.93
N ASP A 257 17.46 18.08 4.60
CA ASP A 257 16.84 19.37 4.90
C ASP A 257 16.67 19.58 6.40
N SER A 258 16.91 20.81 6.86
CA SER A 258 17.02 21.16 8.28
C SER A 258 16.14 22.38 8.59
N ASP A 259 15.20 22.22 9.51
CA ASP A 259 14.29 23.28 9.96
C ASP A 259 14.56 23.60 11.44
N CYS A 260 15.08 24.81 11.70
CA CYS A 260 15.53 25.25 13.02
C CYS A 260 14.55 26.26 13.63
N PHE A 261 14.18 26.04 14.89
CA PHE A 261 13.31 26.94 15.67
C PHE A 261 14.13 27.95 16.48
#